data_AF-A0A432MND0-F1
#
_entry.id   AF-A0A432MND0-F1
#
_cell.length_a   1.000
_cell.length_b   1.000
_cell.length_c   1.000
_cell.angle_alpha   90.00
_cell.angle_beta   90.00
_cell.angle_gamma   90.00
#
_symmetry.space_group_name_H-M   'P 1'
#
loop_
_entity.id
_entity.type
_entity.pdbx_description
1 polymer ?
#
loop_
_entity_poly.entity_id
_entity_poly.type
_entity_poly.pdbx_seq_one_letter_code
_entity_poly.pdbx_strand_id
1 'polypeptide(L)'
;MRIGNGLSGFAVWALVALAAIPTCAAARTPQERVQPVPLGGTLPGQEGDRYFGVYIPTRYGGELTISASSGRVEELLGPDGRPRANGGEVGRDRHGWYTFAVRGAEAPYSVSTRFVQVGEAARRPWNFYYWPTKGDSIHEPWVGGNGRVDTRYVNGDDRLVATPGAYIAPGQDIVLPGPNGILETMPAPGDTSTWFPNLYDDLTWRGPDGTLFSTPSPLLKYDQLFGSNARGWEAANAQNQDINRWPGHCLGGAVASILLNEPVPAPGSGMTRDELKALWAELGENHLNHRIADYATDIPAGPPRPGPDVTDRFAPQVHRMLEQHVRGQRQALLSNMRAFPPNGTPNEVWNQGIGKVTTTYYAQPGKGERSVRLVVEVETNTGSNLNESDPKPRVAIYEYTLVYGLDGEIDQSKAYQCDWVAVRGDAMYAPLNVLELANDTRWQGHNPFVTEANIRAIDLANGGGMIGRFAGSPPQFRPVSTFEAGRAPVFGGLGSGDGLPGAPTPRRGVLSRLFSR
;
A
#
# COMPACT_ATOMS: atom_id res chain seq x y z
N MET A 1 -7.28 -55.08 33.63
CA MET A 1 -7.31 -55.90 32.38
C MET A 1 -7.42 -54.93 31.21
N ARG A 2 -6.52 -54.83 30.24
CA ARG A 2 -5.31 -55.58 29.87
C ARG A 2 -4.17 -54.59 29.61
N ILE A 3 -2.98 -55.02 29.98
CA ILE A 3 -1.67 -54.46 29.67
C ILE A 3 -1.31 -54.84 28.23
N GLY A 4 -0.62 -53.95 27.50
CA GLY A 4 -0.03 -54.24 26.21
C GLY A 4 1.20 -53.36 25.98
N ASN A 5 2.36 -53.90 26.33
CA ASN A 5 3.68 -53.37 26.03
C ASN A 5 3.95 -53.37 24.52
N GLY A 6 4.62 -52.33 24.04
CA GLY A 6 5.13 -52.22 22.66
C GLY A 6 6.37 -51.33 22.61
N LEU A 7 7.45 -51.79 23.24
CA LEU A 7 8.82 -51.31 23.06
C LEU A 7 9.34 -51.83 21.72
N SER A 8 9.68 -50.95 20.78
CA SER A 8 10.75 -51.20 19.81
C SER A 8 11.02 -49.98 18.93
N GLY A 9 12.21 -49.39 19.12
CA GLY A 9 13.07 -48.82 18.07
C GLY A 9 12.60 -47.55 17.37
N PHE A 10 13.25 -46.42 17.66
CA PHE A 10 13.93 -45.55 16.67
C PHE A 10 14.54 -44.37 17.44
N ALA A 11 15.65 -44.64 18.12
CA ALA A 11 16.65 -43.62 18.45
C ALA A 11 17.87 -43.87 17.55
N VAL A 12 18.65 -42.81 17.31
CA VAL A 12 19.93 -42.75 16.56
C VAL A 12 19.80 -42.29 15.09
N TRP A 13 19.71 -40.97 14.90
CA TRP A 13 20.21 -40.25 13.70
C TRP A 13 20.81 -38.87 14.06
N ALA A 14 21.46 -38.75 15.22
CA ALA A 14 22.03 -37.48 15.71
C ALA A 14 23.57 -37.47 15.83
N LEU A 15 24.29 -38.44 15.26
CA LEU A 15 25.76 -38.52 15.36
C LEU A 15 26.38 -39.07 14.07
N VAL A 16 26.41 -38.27 13.00
CA VAL A 16 27.22 -38.56 11.79
C VAL A 16 28.18 -37.40 11.46
N ALA A 17 28.41 -36.44 12.38
CA ALA A 17 29.34 -35.35 12.12
C ALA A 17 30.77 -35.56 12.66
N LEU A 18 31.07 -36.60 13.46
CA LEU A 18 32.38 -36.74 14.13
C LEU A 18 32.79 -38.21 14.32
N ALA A 19 33.28 -38.87 13.27
CA ALA A 19 34.25 -39.98 13.35
C ALA A 19 34.54 -40.54 11.94
N ALA A 20 35.43 -39.89 11.19
CA ALA A 20 36.16 -40.54 10.10
C ALA A 20 37.53 -40.96 10.64
N ILE A 21 37.80 -42.27 10.68
CA ILE A 21 39.11 -42.85 10.98
C ILE A 21 40.02 -42.62 9.77
N PRO A 22 41.31 -42.26 9.96
CA PRO A 22 42.20 -41.85 8.89
C PRO A 22 42.78 -43.07 8.17
N THR A 23 42.56 -43.19 6.87
CA THR A 23 43.40 -43.99 6.00
C THR A 23 44.50 -43.09 5.43
N CYS A 24 45.75 -43.47 5.70
CA CYS A 24 46.98 -42.81 5.30
C CYS A 24 47.01 -42.43 3.81
N ALA A 25 46.90 -41.14 3.50
CA ALA A 25 47.42 -40.52 2.29
C ALA A 25 47.45 -38.99 2.48
N ALA A 26 48.67 -38.42 2.52
CA ALA A 26 49.00 -37.00 2.53
C ALA A 26 48.34 -36.13 3.62
N ALA A 27 49.19 -35.54 4.48
CA ALA A 27 48.81 -34.48 5.40
C ALA A 27 48.14 -33.33 4.63
N ARG A 28 46.81 -33.26 4.66
CA ARG A 28 46.09 -32.01 4.40
C ARG A 28 46.41 -31.09 5.58
N THR A 29 46.83 -29.88 5.24
CA THR A 29 46.94 -28.71 6.11
C THR A 29 45.80 -28.64 7.12
N PRO A 30 46.02 -28.07 8.32
CA PRO A 30 44.98 -27.90 9.33
C PRO A 30 43.74 -27.33 8.64
N GLN A 31 42.57 -27.97 8.79
CA GLN A 31 41.30 -27.45 8.28
C GLN A 31 41.22 -25.97 8.66
N GLU A 32 41.42 -25.07 7.68
CA GLU A 32 41.38 -23.63 7.93
C GLU A 32 39.98 -23.33 8.47
N ARG A 33 39.94 -22.95 9.74
CA ARG A 33 38.70 -22.74 10.46
C ARG A 33 37.96 -21.57 9.81
N VAL A 34 36.80 -21.85 9.24
CA VAL A 34 35.92 -20.82 8.67
C VAL A 34 35.50 -19.86 9.78
N GLN A 35 35.88 -18.59 9.65
CA GLN A 35 35.55 -17.55 10.61
C GLN A 35 34.22 -16.88 10.23
N PRO A 36 33.19 -16.88 11.10
CA PRO A 36 31.92 -16.26 10.77
C PRO A 36 32.04 -14.73 10.71
N VAL A 37 31.43 -14.14 9.67
CA VAL A 37 31.27 -12.69 9.48
C VAL A 37 29.78 -12.37 9.62
N PRO A 38 29.40 -11.38 10.44
CA PRO A 38 28.00 -11.02 10.63
C PRO A 38 27.40 -10.49 9.31
N LEU A 39 26.19 -10.95 8.99
CA LEU A 39 25.40 -10.44 7.86
C LEU A 39 25.17 -8.93 8.03
N GLY A 40 25.46 -8.13 7.00
CA GLY A 40 25.30 -6.67 7.06
C GLY A 40 26.28 -5.97 8.01
N GLY A 41 27.29 -6.67 8.52
CA GLY A 41 28.26 -6.17 9.49
C GLY A 41 29.71 -6.31 9.03
N THR A 42 30.62 -6.00 9.95
CA THR A 42 32.07 -5.99 9.70
C THR A 42 32.81 -6.75 10.80
N LEU A 43 33.77 -7.58 10.40
CA LEU A 43 34.73 -8.26 11.26
C LEU A 43 36.12 -7.62 11.12
N PRO A 44 36.61 -6.85 12.11
CA PRO A 44 37.90 -6.17 12.02
C PRO A 44 39.08 -7.05 12.46
N GLY A 45 40.31 -6.56 12.26
CA GLY A 45 41.53 -7.12 12.86
C GLY A 45 41.91 -8.51 12.35
N GLN A 46 41.61 -8.80 11.09
CA GLN A 46 41.99 -10.06 10.45
C GLN A 46 43.40 -9.94 9.87
N GLU A 47 44.14 -11.04 9.87
CA GLU A 47 45.53 -11.10 9.38
C GLU A 47 45.79 -12.41 8.64
N GLY A 48 46.62 -12.34 7.60
CA GLY A 48 46.96 -13.45 6.73
C GLY A 48 45.79 -13.92 5.85
N ASP A 49 46.08 -14.92 5.03
CA ASP A 49 45.07 -15.62 4.22
C ASP A 49 44.14 -16.42 5.16
N ARG A 50 42.82 -16.23 5.01
CA ARG A 50 41.82 -16.88 5.86
C ARG A 50 40.54 -17.18 5.10
N TYR A 51 39.81 -18.18 5.62
CA TYR A 51 38.45 -18.50 5.18
C TYR A 51 37.42 -17.90 6.12
N PHE A 52 36.36 -17.39 5.52
CA PHE A 52 35.25 -16.72 6.18
C PHE A 52 33.93 -17.35 5.76
N GLY A 53 32.91 -17.16 6.60
CA GLY A 53 31.55 -17.62 6.32
C GLY A 53 30.51 -16.58 6.68
N VAL A 54 29.45 -16.44 5.89
CA VAL A 54 28.28 -15.63 6.20
C VAL A 54 27.01 -16.43 5.95
N TYR A 55 26.04 -16.35 6.86
CA TYR A 55 24.78 -17.07 6.75
C TYR A 55 23.69 -16.18 6.13
N ILE A 56 23.02 -16.67 5.09
CA ILE A 56 21.87 -16.02 4.46
C ILE A 56 20.59 -16.74 4.92
N PRO A 57 19.66 -16.05 5.61
CA PRO A 57 18.54 -16.73 6.25
C PRO A 57 17.32 -16.96 5.35
N THR A 58 17.17 -16.19 4.27
CA THR A 58 15.98 -16.22 3.41
C THR A 58 16.15 -17.10 2.18
N ARG A 59 15.12 -17.89 1.86
CA ARG A 59 15.07 -18.68 0.62
C ARG A 59 14.77 -17.86 -0.63
N TYR A 60 14.36 -16.60 -0.53
CA TYR A 60 13.88 -15.79 -1.66
C TYR A 60 15.00 -15.07 -2.44
N GLY A 61 16.25 -15.36 -2.08
CA GLY A 61 17.44 -14.78 -2.71
C GLY A 61 17.68 -13.33 -2.29
N GLY A 62 18.53 -12.66 -3.07
CA GLY A 62 19.08 -11.33 -2.81
C GLY A 62 20.52 -11.24 -3.30
N GLU A 63 21.05 -10.02 -3.34
CA GLU A 63 22.43 -9.73 -3.71
C GLU A 63 23.32 -9.82 -2.48
N LEU A 64 24.35 -10.67 -2.52
CA LEU A 64 25.38 -10.76 -1.47
C LEU A 64 26.67 -10.09 -1.95
N THR A 65 27.05 -9.01 -1.29
CA THR A 65 28.33 -8.30 -1.51
C THR A 65 29.23 -8.48 -0.31
N ILE A 66 30.49 -8.86 -0.55
CA ILE A 66 31.54 -9.06 0.43
C ILE A 66 32.71 -8.14 0.06
N SER A 67 33.22 -7.41 1.04
CA SER A 67 34.35 -6.50 0.86
C SER A 67 35.43 -6.77 1.90
N ALA A 68 36.70 -6.64 1.49
CA ALA A 68 37.84 -6.65 2.40
C ALA A 68 38.60 -5.32 2.29
N SER A 69 39.06 -4.76 3.40
CA SER A 69 39.81 -3.49 3.38
C SER A 69 41.25 -3.64 2.84
N SER A 70 41.76 -4.87 2.79
CA SER A 70 43.01 -5.27 2.13
C SER A 70 42.89 -6.73 1.69
N GLY A 71 43.64 -7.12 0.66
CA GLY A 71 43.53 -8.43 0.01
C GLY A 71 42.37 -8.53 -0.99
N ARG A 72 42.13 -9.74 -1.48
CA ARG A 72 41.10 -10.06 -2.48
C ARG A 72 40.14 -11.11 -1.95
N VAL A 73 38.85 -10.90 -2.16
CA VAL A 73 37.80 -11.89 -1.88
C VAL A 73 37.77 -12.89 -3.04
N GLU A 74 37.98 -14.17 -2.72
CA GLU A 74 38.06 -15.26 -3.68
C GLU A 74 37.20 -16.45 -3.24
N GLU A 75 36.93 -17.37 -4.16
CA GLU A 75 36.29 -18.67 -3.87
C GLU A 75 34.96 -18.56 -3.11
N LEU A 76 34.09 -17.61 -3.47
CA LEU A 76 32.75 -17.55 -2.89
C LEU A 76 31.94 -18.78 -3.30
N LEU A 77 31.68 -19.67 -2.35
CA LEU A 77 30.88 -20.88 -2.51
C LEU A 77 29.54 -20.72 -1.77
N GLY A 78 28.47 -21.17 -2.41
CA GLY A 78 27.16 -21.28 -1.78
C GLY A 78 27.01 -22.53 -0.90
N PRO A 79 25.85 -22.70 -0.24
CA PRO A 79 25.57 -23.85 0.63
C PRO A 79 25.53 -25.20 -0.12
N ASP A 80 25.42 -25.16 -1.46
CA ASP A 80 25.52 -26.31 -2.34
C ASP A 80 26.96 -26.61 -2.82
N GLY A 81 27.95 -25.90 -2.28
CA GLY A 81 29.37 -26.02 -2.64
C GLY A 81 29.71 -25.46 -4.02
N ARG A 82 28.75 -24.85 -4.73
CA ARG A 82 28.99 -24.31 -6.08
C ARG A 82 29.48 -22.86 -6.01
N PRO A 83 30.37 -22.42 -6.92
CA PRO A 83 30.83 -21.03 -6.99
C PRO A 83 29.69 -20.02 -7.18
N ARG A 84 29.89 -18.80 -6.69
CA ARG A 84 29.02 -17.63 -6.87
C ARG A 84 29.85 -16.40 -7.18
N ALA A 85 29.23 -15.43 -7.84
CA ALA A 85 29.80 -14.12 -8.05
C ALA A 85 29.59 -13.25 -6.79
N ASN A 86 30.63 -12.55 -6.36
CA ASN A 86 30.52 -11.52 -5.34
C ASN A 86 29.74 -10.32 -5.91
N GLY A 87 28.74 -9.81 -5.17
CA GLY A 87 27.79 -8.81 -5.67
C GLY A 87 26.76 -9.37 -6.65
N GLY A 88 26.61 -10.69 -6.71
CA GLY A 88 25.62 -11.37 -7.55
C GLY A 88 24.36 -11.77 -6.79
N GLU A 89 23.29 -12.01 -7.54
CA GLU A 89 22.06 -12.62 -7.04
C GLU A 89 22.31 -14.07 -6.59
N VAL A 90 21.92 -14.36 -5.36
CA VAL A 90 22.12 -15.66 -4.71
C VAL A 90 21.14 -16.73 -5.22
N GLY A 91 19.93 -16.30 -5.61
CA GLY A 91 18.88 -17.17 -6.17
C GLY A 91 18.01 -17.87 -5.13
N ARG A 92 16.89 -18.43 -5.60
CA ARG A 92 15.87 -19.07 -4.77
C ARG A 92 16.32 -20.41 -4.19
N ASP A 93 15.91 -20.69 -2.96
CA ASP A 93 16.18 -21.92 -2.19
C ASP A 93 17.68 -22.17 -1.97
N ARG A 94 18.43 -21.09 -1.83
CA ARG A 94 19.88 -21.09 -1.57
C ARG A 94 20.24 -20.43 -0.24
N HIS A 95 19.35 -20.42 0.74
CA HIS A 95 19.67 -19.97 2.09
C HIS A 95 20.67 -20.94 2.75
N GLY A 96 21.45 -20.44 3.70
CA GLY A 96 22.49 -21.20 4.38
C GLY A 96 23.83 -20.47 4.43
N TRP A 97 24.89 -21.23 4.71
CA TRP A 97 26.25 -20.72 4.81
C TRP A 97 26.88 -20.53 3.44
N TYR A 98 27.41 -19.33 3.22
CA TYR A 98 28.29 -18.97 2.11
C TYR A 98 29.70 -18.85 2.66
N THR A 99 30.67 -19.48 2.00
CA THR A 99 32.07 -19.47 2.43
C THR A 99 32.95 -18.82 1.36
N PHE A 100 33.99 -18.11 1.75
CA PHE A 100 34.92 -17.44 0.85
C PHE A 100 36.29 -17.29 1.50
N ALA A 101 37.32 -17.04 0.71
CA ALA A 101 38.65 -16.72 1.19
C ALA A 101 38.95 -15.23 1.01
N VAL A 102 39.75 -14.66 1.91
CA VAL A 102 40.46 -13.40 1.65
C VAL A 102 41.94 -13.70 1.57
N ARG A 103 42.57 -13.34 0.45
CA ARG A 103 43.98 -13.64 0.17
C ARG A 103 44.79 -12.41 -0.18
N GLY A 104 46.09 -12.45 0.09
CA GLY A 104 47.04 -11.43 -0.34
C GLY A 104 46.85 -10.08 0.37
N ALA A 105 46.40 -10.09 1.63
CA ALA A 105 46.35 -8.89 2.45
C ALA A 105 47.75 -8.52 2.96
N GLU A 106 48.18 -7.28 2.71
CA GLU A 106 49.52 -6.78 3.09
C GLU A 106 49.58 -6.17 4.50
N ALA A 107 48.42 -5.98 5.12
CA ALA A 107 48.26 -5.38 6.45
C ALA A 107 47.01 -5.98 7.14
N PRO A 108 46.84 -5.78 8.46
CA PRO A 108 45.60 -6.14 9.14
C PRO A 108 44.38 -5.53 8.44
N TYR A 109 43.34 -6.32 8.25
CA TYR A 109 42.17 -5.95 7.44
C TYR A 109 40.85 -6.20 8.15
N SER A 110 39.78 -5.61 7.62
CA SER A 110 38.41 -5.92 7.97
C SER A 110 37.69 -6.62 6.82
N VAL A 111 36.73 -7.48 7.16
CA VAL A 111 35.84 -8.13 6.21
C VAL A 111 34.42 -7.68 6.50
N SER A 112 33.73 -7.16 5.50
CA SER A 112 32.36 -6.66 5.59
C SER A 112 31.44 -7.41 4.66
N THR A 113 30.18 -7.59 5.07
CA THR A 113 29.14 -8.16 4.20
C THR A 113 27.96 -7.21 4.09
N ARG A 114 27.28 -7.24 2.94
CA ARG A 114 26.03 -6.54 2.67
C ARG A 114 25.11 -7.51 1.93
N PHE A 115 23.88 -7.63 2.39
CA PHE A 115 22.87 -8.43 1.71
C PHE A 115 21.58 -7.62 1.52
N VAL A 116 21.15 -7.50 0.27
CA VAL A 116 19.98 -6.72 -0.12
C VAL A 116 19.07 -7.57 -0.99
N GLN A 117 17.80 -7.68 -0.60
CA GLN A 117 16.77 -8.29 -1.40
C GLN A 117 15.90 -7.21 -2.04
N VAL A 118 15.63 -7.32 -3.35
CA VAL A 118 14.73 -6.41 -4.07
C VAL A 118 13.60 -7.22 -4.70
N GLY A 119 12.37 -7.04 -4.23
CA GLY A 119 11.17 -7.59 -4.84
C GLY A 119 10.47 -6.54 -5.68
N GLU A 120 9.99 -6.92 -6.86
CA GLU A 120 9.21 -6.03 -7.72
C GLU A 120 8.10 -6.82 -8.44
N ALA A 121 6.89 -6.31 -8.34
CA ALA A 121 5.73 -6.87 -9.01
C ALA A 121 5.93 -6.88 -10.54
N ALA A 122 5.29 -7.84 -11.22
CA ALA A 122 5.38 -7.97 -12.68
C ALA A 122 4.85 -6.71 -13.38
N ARG A 123 3.85 -6.06 -12.79
CA ARG A 123 3.37 -4.73 -13.16
C ARG A 123 3.27 -3.87 -11.91
N ARG A 124 3.84 -2.66 -11.95
CA ARG A 124 3.64 -1.69 -10.88
C ARG A 124 2.18 -1.18 -10.89
N PRO A 125 1.56 -1.01 -9.72
CA PRO A 125 0.28 -0.33 -9.62
C PRO A 125 0.41 1.11 -10.16
N TRP A 126 -0.53 1.54 -11.00
CA TRP A 126 -0.54 2.92 -11.52
C TRP A 126 -0.95 3.94 -10.44
N ASN A 127 -0.49 5.18 -10.61
CA ASN A 127 -0.81 6.29 -9.70
C ASN A 127 -2.23 6.81 -9.92
N PHE A 128 -2.88 7.23 -8.84
CA PHE A 128 -4.25 7.71 -8.87
C PHE A 128 -4.46 8.89 -7.91
N TYR A 129 -5.59 9.57 -8.08
CA TYR A 129 -6.08 10.52 -7.11
C TYR A 129 -7.18 9.85 -6.29
N TYR A 130 -7.18 10.01 -4.96
CA TYR A 130 -8.06 9.28 -4.07
C TYR A 130 -9.53 9.69 -4.19
N TRP A 131 -9.84 10.79 -4.89
CA TRP A 131 -11.18 11.32 -5.10
C TRP A 131 -11.90 11.49 -3.74
N PRO A 132 -11.64 12.58 -3.00
CA PRO A 132 -12.30 12.83 -1.73
C PRO A 132 -13.82 12.80 -1.88
N THR A 133 -14.51 12.27 -0.87
CA THR A 133 -15.96 12.40 -0.77
C THR A 133 -16.38 13.68 -0.06
N LYS A 134 -15.44 14.47 0.48
CA LYS A 134 -15.75 15.79 1.00
C LYS A 134 -16.00 16.74 -0.18
N GLY A 135 -17.16 17.38 -0.21
CA GLY A 135 -17.43 18.46 -1.15
C GLY A 135 -16.74 19.77 -0.75
N ASP A 136 -16.75 20.72 -1.68
CA ASP A 136 -16.24 22.08 -1.45
C ASP A 136 -16.86 22.72 -0.22
N SER A 137 -16.09 23.47 0.56
CA SER A 137 -16.63 24.12 1.76
C SER A 137 -16.12 25.53 1.96
N ILE A 138 -16.96 26.37 2.57
CA ILE A 138 -16.51 27.61 3.23
C ILE A 138 -16.15 27.25 4.66
N HIS A 139 -15.01 27.72 5.14
CA HIS A 139 -14.52 27.45 6.48
C HIS A 139 -13.71 28.62 7.03
N GLU A 140 -13.54 28.63 8.35
CA GLU A 140 -12.60 29.55 9.01
C GLU A 140 -11.17 29.28 8.47
N PRO A 141 -10.37 30.30 8.12
CA PRO A 141 -9.00 30.08 7.65
C PRO A 141 -8.16 29.25 8.63
N TRP A 142 -7.38 28.31 8.09
CA TRP A 142 -6.53 27.43 8.89
C TRP A 142 -5.45 28.19 9.68
N VAL A 143 -5.02 29.33 9.15
CA VAL A 143 -4.04 30.23 9.76
C VAL A 143 -4.45 31.67 9.44
N GLY A 144 -4.34 32.56 10.43
CA GLY A 144 -4.56 34.00 10.23
C GLY A 144 -6.03 34.44 10.13
N GLY A 145 -6.97 33.54 10.39
CA GLY A 145 -8.39 33.88 10.52
C GLY A 145 -8.70 34.66 11.81
N ASN A 146 -9.91 35.22 11.89
CA ASN A 146 -10.36 36.05 13.01
C ASN A 146 -11.15 35.26 14.08
N GLY A 147 -11.34 33.95 13.87
CA GLY A 147 -12.08 33.04 14.73
C GLY A 147 -13.59 33.30 14.74
N ARG A 148 -14.18 33.80 13.64
CA ARG A 148 -15.59 34.16 13.54
C ARG A 148 -16.25 33.56 12.30
N VAL A 149 -17.53 33.25 12.45
CA VAL A 149 -18.38 32.89 11.30
C VAL A 149 -18.82 34.17 10.57
N ASP A 150 -18.09 34.57 9.53
CA ASP A 150 -18.36 35.81 8.81
C ASP A 150 -19.40 35.64 7.69
N THR A 151 -19.50 34.45 7.09
CA THR A 151 -20.50 34.10 6.08
C THR A 151 -21.84 33.84 6.75
N ARG A 152 -22.84 34.68 6.44
CA ARG A 152 -24.15 34.70 7.13
C ARG A 152 -25.32 34.31 6.23
N TYR A 153 -25.04 33.87 5.02
CA TYR A 153 -26.03 33.55 4.01
C TYR A 153 -25.62 32.27 3.27
N VAL A 154 -26.57 31.69 2.55
CA VAL A 154 -26.36 30.55 1.67
C VAL A 154 -27.05 30.80 0.33
N ASN A 155 -26.48 30.28 -0.75
CA ASN A 155 -27.05 30.28 -2.09
C ASN A 155 -27.48 28.85 -2.47
N GLY A 156 -28.38 28.71 -3.43
CA GLY A 156 -28.77 27.40 -3.94
C GLY A 156 -29.38 26.51 -2.85
N ASP A 157 -28.86 25.28 -2.74
CA ASP A 157 -29.21 24.31 -1.69
C ASP A 157 -28.12 24.16 -0.62
N ASP A 158 -27.13 25.06 -0.61
CA ASP A 158 -26.07 25.10 0.39
C ASP A 158 -26.61 25.19 1.83
N ARG A 159 -25.80 24.66 2.74
CA ARG A 159 -26.16 24.49 4.14
C ARG A 159 -25.19 25.23 5.04
N LEU A 160 -25.73 26.16 5.81
CA LEU A 160 -25.02 26.81 6.89
C LEU A 160 -24.94 25.84 8.08
N VAL A 161 -23.72 25.45 8.45
CA VAL A 161 -23.46 24.47 9.53
C VAL A 161 -22.86 25.12 10.79
N ALA A 162 -22.50 26.40 10.71
CA ALA A 162 -22.04 27.20 11.85
C ALA A 162 -22.96 28.41 12.10
N THR A 163 -23.09 28.84 13.36
CA THR A 163 -23.95 30.00 13.70
C THR A 163 -23.28 31.32 13.32
N PRO A 164 -23.91 32.18 12.51
CA PRO A 164 -23.35 33.48 12.10
C PRO A 164 -22.86 34.34 13.28
N GLY A 165 -21.66 34.90 13.16
CA GLY A 165 -21.02 35.73 14.18
C GLY A 165 -20.51 34.99 15.42
N ALA A 166 -20.76 33.67 15.56
CA ALA A 166 -20.24 32.88 16.66
C ALA A 166 -18.71 32.72 16.58
N TYR A 167 -18.09 32.32 17.69
CA TYR A 167 -16.72 31.85 17.68
C TYR A 167 -16.62 30.52 16.92
N ILE A 168 -15.58 30.37 16.11
CA ILE A 168 -15.29 29.14 15.39
C ILE A 168 -13.78 28.86 15.41
N ALA A 169 -13.41 27.57 15.47
CA ALA A 169 -12.01 27.18 15.47
C ALA A 169 -11.44 27.18 14.03
N PRO A 170 -10.13 27.42 13.85
CA PRO A 170 -9.48 27.35 12.55
C PRO A 170 -9.80 26.07 11.76
N GLY A 171 -10.17 26.24 10.49
CA GLY A 171 -10.48 25.15 9.57
C GLY A 171 -11.85 24.50 9.71
N GLN A 172 -12.65 24.87 10.70
CA GLN A 172 -14.01 24.32 10.87
C GLN A 172 -14.93 24.84 9.77
N ASP A 173 -15.76 23.94 9.24
CA ASP A 173 -16.69 24.26 8.17
C ASP A 173 -17.79 25.21 8.64
N ILE A 174 -18.15 26.15 7.76
CA ILE A 174 -19.16 27.18 7.93
C ILE A 174 -20.33 26.93 6.98
N VAL A 175 -20.03 26.72 5.70
CA VAL A 175 -21.02 26.35 4.67
C VAL A 175 -20.56 25.08 3.99
N LEU A 176 -21.49 24.13 3.86
CA LEU A 176 -21.33 22.90 3.09
C LEU A 176 -22.27 22.90 1.88
N PRO A 177 -21.94 22.15 0.81
CA PRO A 177 -22.82 21.96 -0.33
C PRO A 177 -24.11 21.28 0.09
N GLY A 178 -25.19 21.61 -0.61
CA GLY A 178 -26.45 20.88 -0.50
C GLY A 178 -26.42 19.50 -1.17
N PRO A 179 -27.58 18.82 -1.27
CA PRO A 179 -27.71 17.53 -1.95
C PRO A 179 -27.21 17.49 -3.41
N ASN A 180 -27.11 18.64 -4.10
CA ASN A 180 -26.52 18.69 -5.44
C ASN A 180 -24.98 18.58 -5.43
N GLY A 181 -24.33 18.64 -4.27
CA GLY A 181 -22.87 18.53 -4.11
C GLY A 181 -22.06 19.71 -4.64
N ILE A 182 -22.69 20.81 -5.06
CA ILE A 182 -22.03 22.02 -5.59
C ILE A 182 -22.14 23.14 -4.56
N LEU A 183 -21.02 23.80 -4.27
CA LEU A 183 -20.99 24.97 -3.40
C LEU A 183 -21.28 26.24 -4.23
N GLU A 184 -22.45 26.87 -4.04
CA GLU A 184 -22.81 28.12 -4.74
C GLU A 184 -22.60 29.39 -3.92
N THR A 185 -22.41 29.23 -2.61
CA THR A 185 -22.18 30.33 -1.66
C THR A 185 -20.75 30.83 -1.80
N MET A 186 -20.61 32.16 -1.80
CA MET A 186 -19.30 32.82 -1.80
C MET A 186 -18.89 33.16 -0.36
N PRO A 187 -17.63 32.95 0.03
CA PRO A 187 -17.16 33.31 1.35
C PRO A 187 -17.26 34.82 1.57
N ALA A 188 -17.71 35.23 2.77
CA ALA A 188 -17.60 36.61 3.22
C ALA A 188 -16.14 36.96 3.57
N PRO A 189 -15.75 38.26 3.57
CA PRO A 189 -14.44 38.66 4.05
C PRO A 189 -14.20 38.18 5.49
N GLY A 190 -13.13 37.41 5.69
CA GLY A 190 -12.79 36.77 6.97
C GLY A 190 -12.82 35.24 6.90
N ASP A 191 -13.69 34.69 6.07
CA ASP A 191 -13.75 33.27 5.76
C ASP A 191 -12.97 32.94 4.48
N THR A 192 -12.79 31.64 4.20
CA THR A 192 -12.22 31.16 2.94
C THR A 192 -12.97 29.95 2.42
N SER A 193 -12.79 29.61 1.14
CA SER A 193 -13.34 28.40 0.53
C SER A 193 -12.22 27.46 0.08
N THR A 194 -12.38 26.16 0.30
CA THR A 194 -11.48 25.13 -0.27
C THR A 194 -12.22 24.34 -1.34
N TRP A 195 -11.56 24.17 -2.49
CA TRP A 195 -11.96 23.22 -3.52
C TRP A 195 -11.39 21.84 -3.24
N PHE A 196 -12.24 20.81 -3.29
CA PHE A 196 -11.87 19.41 -3.23
C PHE A 196 -12.28 18.72 -4.52
N PRO A 197 -11.35 18.49 -5.47
CA PRO A 197 -11.67 17.79 -6.70
C PRO A 197 -12.32 16.45 -6.37
N ASN A 198 -13.59 16.24 -6.70
CA ASN A 198 -14.30 15.03 -6.30
C ASN A 198 -15.02 14.37 -7.49
N LEU A 199 -15.65 13.22 -7.26
CA LEU A 199 -16.31 12.47 -8.33
C LEU A 199 -17.51 13.21 -8.95
N TYR A 200 -18.16 14.06 -8.16
CA TYR A 200 -19.43 14.69 -8.51
C TYR A 200 -19.29 16.19 -8.82
N ASP A 201 -18.08 16.71 -9.02
CA ASP A 201 -17.86 18.11 -9.37
C ASP A 201 -18.56 18.54 -10.68
N ASP A 202 -18.82 19.85 -10.80
CA ASP A 202 -19.24 20.47 -12.06
C ASP A 202 -18.04 20.61 -13.03
N LEU A 203 -18.26 21.15 -14.23
CA LEU A 203 -17.21 21.46 -15.20
C LEU A 203 -16.28 22.60 -14.75
N THR A 204 -16.76 23.41 -13.81
CA THR A 204 -16.00 24.53 -13.25
C THR A 204 -16.28 24.72 -11.78
N TRP A 205 -15.27 25.12 -11.03
CA TRP A 205 -15.38 25.63 -9.66
C TRP A 205 -15.17 27.14 -9.64
N ARG A 206 -15.88 27.84 -8.76
CA ARG A 206 -15.71 29.28 -8.53
C ARG A 206 -14.87 29.51 -7.27
N GLY A 207 -13.69 30.08 -7.44
CA GLY A 207 -12.80 30.41 -6.35
C GLY A 207 -13.32 31.53 -5.45
N PRO A 208 -12.70 31.75 -4.28
CA PRO A 208 -13.13 32.74 -3.29
C PRO A 208 -13.08 34.18 -3.84
N ASP A 209 -12.25 34.44 -4.85
CA ASP A 209 -12.12 35.71 -5.58
C ASP A 209 -13.12 35.84 -6.75
N GLY A 210 -13.93 34.81 -7.00
CA GLY A 210 -14.87 34.74 -8.12
C GLY A 210 -14.27 34.19 -9.41
N THR A 211 -12.98 33.84 -9.44
CA THR A 211 -12.34 33.24 -10.62
C THR A 211 -12.91 31.86 -10.91
N LEU A 212 -13.22 31.56 -12.18
CA LEU A 212 -13.68 30.24 -12.59
C LEU A 212 -12.50 29.36 -13.00
N PHE A 213 -12.41 28.18 -12.39
CA PHE A 213 -11.39 27.17 -12.67
C PHE A 213 -12.04 25.96 -13.32
N SER A 214 -11.42 25.39 -14.35
CA SER A 214 -11.88 24.12 -14.92
C SER A 214 -11.56 22.96 -13.97
N THR A 215 -12.50 22.03 -13.84
CA THR A 215 -12.42 20.93 -12.88
C THR A 215 -12.62 19.58 -13.57
N PRO A 216 -11.98 18.50 -13.07
CA PRO A 216 -12.42 17.14 -13.40
C PRO A 216 -13.88 16.95 -12.96
N SER A 217 -14.66 16.25 -13.77
CA SER A 217 -16.11 16.07 -13.56
C SER A 217 -16.54 14.67 -14.01
N PRO A 218 -15.93 13.61 -13.43
CA PRO A 218 -16.04 12.26 -13.98
C PRO A 218 -17.49 11.75 -14.03
N LEU A 219 -18.27 11.93 -12.96
CA LEU A 219 -19.65 11.46 -12.94
C LEU A 219 -20.61 12.34 -13.76
N LEU A 220 -20.35 13.65 -13.86
CA LEU A 220 -21.13 14.53 -14.74
C LEU A 220 -20.95 14.16 -16.22
N LYS A 221 -19.71 13.89 -16.63
CA LYS A 221 -19.42 13.41 -17.99
C LYS A 221 -20.00 12.02 -18.21
N TYR A 222 -19.88 11.12 -17.24
CA TYR A 222 -20.47 9.79 -17.29
C TYR A 222 -21.99 9.85 -17.49
N ASP A 223 -22.70 10.68 -16.72
CA ASP A 223 -24.14 10.86 -16.84
C ASP A 223 -24.55 11.43 -18.22
N GLN A 224 -23.75 12.31 -18.79
CA GLN A 224 -23.99 12.87 -20.12
C GLN A 224 -23.71 11.87 -21.26
N LEU A 225 -22.74 10.98 -21.09
CA LEU A 225 -22.43 9.93 -22.07
C LEU A 225 -23.46 8.80 -22.05
N PHE A 226 -23.95 8.41 -20.86
CA PHE A 226 -24.77 7.21 -20.68
C PHE A 226 -26.23 7.50 -20.30
N GLY A 227 -26.60 8.76 -20.05
CA GLY A 227 -27.96 9.11 -19.63
C GLY A 227 -28.31 8.61 -18.23
N SER A 228 -27.32 8.46 -17.35
CA SER A 228 -27.49 8.02 -15.96
C SER A 228 -27.73 9.17 -14.97
N ASN A 229 -27.81 8.84 -13.69
CA ASN A 229 -27.89 9.76 -12.54
C ASN A 229 -26.83 9.43 -11.48
N ALA A 230 -25.65 8.97 -11.90
CA ALA A 230 -24.56 8.60 -11.02
C ALA A 230 -24.05 9.79 -10.20
N ARG A 231 -23.93 10.98 -10.81
CA ARG A 231 -23.43 12.19 -10.13
C ARG A 231 -24.33 12.59 -8.96
N GLY A 232 -25.63 12.72 -9.24
CA GLY A 232 -26.62 13.10 -8.23
C GLY A 232 -26.74 12.06 -7.12
N TRP A 233 -26.58 10.77 -7.44
CA TRP A 233 -26.51 9.73 -6.40
C TRP A 233 -25.27 9.89 -5.52
N GLU A 234 -24.11 10.13 -6.11
CA GLU A 234 -22.84 10.29 -5.39
C GLU A 234 -22.89 11.49 -4.45
N ALA A 235 -23.29 12.66 -4.96
CA ALA A 235 -23.46 13.88 -4.18
C ALA A 235 -24.42 13.66 -2.99
N ALA A 236 -25.54 12.96 -3.19
CA ALA A 236 -26.53 12.76 -2.14
C ALA A 236 -26.16 11.70 -1.10
N ASN A 237 -25.29 10.72 -1.43
CA ASN A 237 -25.07 9.54 -0.58
C ASN A 237 -23.63 9.36 -0.09
N ALA A 238 -22.63 9.87 -0.82
CA ALA A 238 -21.22 9.72 -0.47
C ALA A 238 -20.63 10.95 0.21
N GLN A 239 -21.24 12.13 0.00
CA GLN A 239 -20.71 13.41 0.47
C GLN A 239 -20.43 13.40 1.98
N ASN A 240 -19.16 13.52 2.35
CA ASN A 240 -18.75 13.62 3.73
C ASN A 240 -19.14 15.00 4.30
N GLN A 241 -19.90 14.99 5.39
CA GLN A 241 -20.37 16.19 6.09
C GLN A 241 -19.48 16.55 7.30
N ASP A 242 -18.41 15.79 7.52
CA ASP A 242 -17.42 16.02 8.58
C ASP A 242 -16.27 16.89 8.07
N ILE A 243 -15.51 17.50 9.00
CA ILE A 243 -14.31 18.29 8.72
C ILE A 243 -13.22 17.46 8.03
N ASN A 244 -13.23 16.14 8.26
CA ASN A 244 -12.26 15.19 7.70
C ASN A 244 -12.25 15.19 6.17
N ARG A 245 -11.04 15.27 5.59
CA ARG A 245 -10.80 15.42 4.13
C ARG A 245 -10.26 14.15 3.47
N TRP A 246 -9.82 13.18 4.27
CA TRP A 246 -9.22 11.93 3.80
C TRP A 246 -10.22 10.87 3.32
N PRO A 247 -11.52 10.85 3.71
CA PRO A 247 -12.47 9.90 3.13
C PRO A 247 -12.59 10.11 1.62
N GLY A 248 -12.56 9.02 0.86
CA GLY A 248 -12.51 9.01 -0.59
C GLY A 248 -12.49 7.59 -1.14
N HIS A 249 -12.29 7.45 -2.45
CA HIS A 249 -12.27 6.19 -3.19
C HIS A 249 -10.87 5.56 -3.27
N CYS A 250 -10.05 5.70 -2.22
CA CYS A 250 -8.67 5.20 -2.24
C CYS A 250 -8.59 3.68 -2.29
N LEU A 251 -9.55 2.96 -1.70
CA LEU A 251 -9.59 1.50 -1.74
C LEU A 251 -9.80 1.04 -3.18
N GLY A 252 -10.84 1.54 -3.84
CA GLY A 252 -11.12 1.18 -5.21
C GLY A 252 -10.04 1.63 -6.18
N GLY A 253 -9.44 2.81 -5.96
CA GLY A 253 -8.28 3.27 -6.72
C GLY A 253 -7.08 2.32 -6.62
N ALA A 254 -6.76 1.85 -5.41
CA ALA A 254 -5.68 0.88 -5.20
C ALA A 254 -5.98 -0.50 -5.80
N VAL A 255 -7.23 -0.98 -5.70
CA VAL A 255 -7.66 -2.24 -6.32
C VAL A 255 -7.55 -2.16 -7.85
N ALA A 256 -8.09 -1.10 -8.45
CA ALA A 256 -8.02 -0.85 -9.88
C ALA A 256 -6.57 -0.73 -10.36
N SER A 257 -5.71 -0.05 -9.59
CA SER A 257 -4.31 0.12 -9.95
C SER A 257 -3.51 -1.18 -9.98
N ILE A 258 -3.80 -2.08 -9.04
CA ILE A 258 -3.16 -3.40 -9.00
C ILE A 258 -3.67 -4.31 -10.11
N LEU A 259 -4.97 -4.28 -10.45
CA LEU A 259 -5.57 -5.32 -11.30
C LEU A 259 -5.69 -4.94 -12.79
N LEU A 260 -5.91 -3.67 -13.09
CA LEU A 260 -6.19 -3.23 -14.45
C LEU A 260 -4.96 -2.63 -15.12
N ASN A 261 -4.92 -2.68 -16.45
CA ASN A 261 -4.02 -1.80 -17.20
C ASN A 261 -4.36 -0.34 -16.86
N GLU A 262 -3.37 0.55 -16.91
CA GLU A 262 -3.65 1.96 -16.71
C GLU A 262 -4.69 2.43 -17.72
N PRO A 263 -5.82 3.02 -17.28
CA PRO A 263 -6.92 3.35 -18.17
C PRO A 263 -6.52 4.30 -19.29
N VAL A 264 -7.09 4.11 -20.48
CA VAL A 264 -6.87 4.98 -21.62
C VAL A 264 -8.24 5.44 -22.16
N PRO A 265 -8.64 6.71 -21.95
CA PRO A 265 -9.95 7.16 -22.36
C PRO A 265 -10.10 7.16 -23.88
N ALA A 266 -11.25 6.67 -24.34
CA ALA A 266 -11.64 6.78 -25.74
C ALA A 266 -11.78 8.27 -26.12
N PRO A 267 -11.26 8.73 -27.28
CA PRO A 267 -11.28 10.15 -27.65
C PRO A 267 -12.67 10.79 -27.59
N GLY A 268 -13.70 10.07 -28.03
CA GLY A 268 -15.09 10.55 -28.05
C GLY A 268 -15.78 10.56 -26.70
N SER A 269 -15.13 10.06 -25.65
CA SER A 269 -15.62 10.20 -24.28
C SER A 269 -15.39 11.60 -23.71
N GLY A 270 -14.37 12.33 -24.19
CA GLY A 270 -13.98 13.63 -23.62
C GLY A 270 -13.55 13.59 -22.15
N MET A 271 -13.30 12.39 -21.61
CA MET A 271 -12.73 12.20 -20.29
C MET A 271 -11.22 12.32 -20.32
N THR A 272 -10.65 12.86 -19.25
CA THR A 272 -9.22 12.75 -18.97
C THR A 272 -8.89 11.35 -18.47
N ARG A 273 -7.59 11.04 -18.42
CA ARG A 273 -7.13 9.77 -17.86
C ARG A 273 -7.55 9.62 -16.40
N ASP A 274 -7.43 10.67 -15.61
CA ASP A 274 -7.77 10.63 -14.20
C ASP A 274 -9.28 10.54 -13.96
N GLU A 275 -10.11 11.21 -14.78
CA GLU A 275 -11.57 11.03 -14.71
C GLU A 275 -11.95 9.57 -14.98
N LEU A 276 -11.30 8.89 -15.93
CA LEU A 276 -11.55 7.47 -16.17
C LEU A 276 -11.03 6.56 -15.04
N LYS A 277 -9.87 6.88 -14.45
CA LYS A 277 -9.39 6.20 -13.23
C LYS A 277 -10.36 6.38 -12.07
N ALA A 278 -11.02 7.54 -11.96
CA ALA A 278 -12.02 7.84 -10.95
C ALA A 278 -13.21 6.89 -11.04
N LEU A 279 -13.70 6.62 -12.25
CA LEU A 279 -14.82 5.68 -12.44
C LEU A 279 -14.43 4.25 -12.04
N TRP A 280 -13.22 3.82 -12.37
CA TRP A 280 -12.71 2.51 -11.91
C TRP A 280 -12.52 2.46 -10.39
N ALA A 281 -12.09 3.58 -9.78
CA ALA A 281 -12.00 3.70 -8.34
C ALA A 281 -13.39 3.54 -7.70
N GLU A 282 -14.44 4.16 -8.25
CA GLU A 282 -15.80 3.97 -7.76
C GLU A 282 -16.24 2.49 -7.84
N LEU A 283 -16.02 1.81 -8.96
CA LEU A 283 -16.37 0.37 -9.06
C LEU A 283 -15.55 -0.54 -8.14
N GLY A 284 -14.31 -0.14 -7.84
CA GLY A 284 -13.40 -0.90 -7.00
C GLY A 284 -13.70 -0.75 -5.50
N GLU A 285 -14.53 0.22 -5.11
CA GLU A 285 -14.84 0.59 -3.72
C GLU A 285 -15.77 -0.44 -3.07
N ASN A 286 -15.31 -1.68 -2.94
CA ASN A 286 -16.06 -2.77 -2.31
C ASN A 286 -15.14 -3.82 -1.65
N HIS A 287 -15.71 -4.62 -0.75
CA HIS A 287 -14.99 -5.67 -0.03
C HIS A 287 -14.91 -7.03 -0.77
N LEU A 288 -15.42 -7.12 -2.00
CA LEU A 288 -15.46 -8.36 -2.76
C LEU A 288 -14.14 -8.65 -3.50
N ASN A 289 -13.25 -7.65 -3.58
CA ASN A 289 -12.04 -7.69 -4.40
C ASN A 289 -10.77 -8.09 -3.65
N HIS A 290 -10.82 -8.26 -2.32
CA HIS A 290 -9.67 -8.64 -1.51
C HIS A 290 -10.01 -9.78 -0.55
N ARG A 291 -9.00 -10.54 -0.17
CA ARG A 291 -9.14 -11.63 0.81
C ARG A 291 -8.55 -11.20 2.15
N ILE A 292 -9.13 -11.69 3.24
CA ILE A 292 -8.80 -11.26 4.63
C ILE A 292 -8.20 -12.42 5.46
N ALA A 293 -8.50 -13.69 5.13
CA ALA A 293 -8.29 -14.81 6.06
C ALA A 293 -6.82 -15.18 6.40
N ASP A 294 -5.86 -15.04 5.46
CA ASP A 294 -4.46 -15.48 5.64
C ASP A 294 -3.44 -14.33 5.60
N TYR A 295 -3.91 -13.09 5.77
CA TYR A 295 -3.15 -11.87 5.49
C TYR A 295 -2.77 -11.13 6.78
N ALA A 296 -1.90 -10.13 6.67
CA ALA A 296 -1.62 -9.28 7.82
C ALA A 296 -2.79 -8.31 7.98
N THR A 297 -3.61 -8.44 9.03
CA THR A 297 -4.80 -7.60 9.26
C THR A 297 -4.92 -7.15 10.71
N ASP A 298 -5.72 -6.10 10.93
CA ASP A 298 -6.02 -5.55 12.26
C ASP A 298 -4.76 -5.24 13.09
N ILE A 299 -3.70 -4.83 12.38
CA ILE A 299 -2.43 -4.47 12.99
C ILE A 299 -2.67 -3.15 13.74
N PRO A 300 -2.41 -3.07 15.05
CA PRO A 300 -2.51 -1.82 15.79
C PRO A 300 -1.64 -0.73 15.15
N ALA A 301 -2.06 0.53 15.19
CA ALA A 301 -1.34 1.59 14.49
C ALA A 301 0.14 1.75 14.92
N GLY A 302 0.48 1.44 16.19
CA GLY A 302 1.74 1.92 16.74
C GLY A 302 1.76 3.46 16.72
N PRO A 303 2.90 4.17 16.78
CA PRO A 303 4.07 3.82 16.02
C PRO A 303 4.84 2.67 16.67
N PRO A 304 5.38 1.75 15.87
CA PRO A 304 6.32 0.75 16.35
C PRO A 304 7.50 1.42 17.06
N ARG A 305 7.97 0.84 18.16
CA ARG A 305 9.09 1.36 18.96
C ARG A 305 10.01 0.22 19.41
N PRO A 306 11.30 0.47 19.66
CA PRO A 306 12.20 -0.59 20.11
C PRO A 306 11.72 -1.26 21.41
N GLY A 307 11.70 -2.59 21.41
CA GLY A 307 11.25 -3.41 22.53
C GLY A 307 9.75 -3.76 22.46
N PRO A 308 9.26 -4.59 23.41
CA PRO A 308 7.94 -5.21 23.28
C PRO A 308 6.78 -4.22 23.10
N ASP A 309 6.03 -4.37 22.00
CA ASP A 309 4.79 -3.64 21.74
C ASP A 309 3.72 -4.47 21.00
N VAL A 310 2.54 -3.87 20.80
CA VAL A 310 1.36 -4.57 20.26
C VAL A 310 1.46 -4.89 18.77
N THR A 311 2.41 -4.30 18.06
CA THR A 311 2.67 -4.49 16.62
C THR A 311 3.64 -5.63 16.34
N ASP A 312 4.52 -5.98 17.29
CA ASP A 312 5.58 -7.00 17.14
C ASP A 312 5.10 -8.33 16.57
N ARG A 313 3.99 -8.84 17.09
CA ARG A 313 3.43 -10.13 16.68
C ARG A 313 3.03 -10.18 15.21
N PHE A 314 2.87 -9.02 14.57
CA PHE A 314 2.47 -8.89 13.16
C PHE A 314 3.65 -8.73 12.22
N ALA A 315 4.84 -8.34 12.70
CA ALA A 315 6.02 -8.17 11.85
C ALA A 315 6.35 -9.42 11.00
N PRO A 316 6.28 -10.67 11.54
CA PRO A 316 6.50 -11.87 10.73
C PRO A 316 5.52 -12.02 9.57
N GLN A 317 4.23 -11.76 9.82
CA GLN A 317 3.20 -11.91 8.81
C GLN A 317 3.31 -10.82 7.75
N VAL A 318 3.59 -9.58 8.14
CA VAL A 318 3.82 -8.46 7.21
C VAL A 318 5.01 -8.76 6.31
N HIS A 319 6.17 -9.13 6.87
CA HIS A 319 7.35 -9.42 6.05
C HIS A 319 7.14 -10.62 5.15
N ARG A 320 6.45 -11.67 5.64
CA ARG A 320 6.09 -12.84 4.82
C ARG A 320 5.28 -12.43 3.60
N MET A 321 4.28 -11.56 3.78
CA MET A 321 3.46 -11.07 2.66
C MET A 321 4.32 -10.40 1.60
N LEU A 322 5.21 -9.48 2.01
CA LEU A 322 6.10 -8.74 1.12
C LEU A 322 7.06 -9.68 0.37
N GLU A 323 7.73 -10.57 1.11
CA GLU A 323 8.76 -11.45 0.56
C GLU A 323 8.14 -12.55 -0.34
N GLN A 324 7.07 -13.20 0.11
CA GLN A 324 6.42 -14.27 -0.65
C GLN A 324 5.77 -13.75 -1.94
N HIS A 325 5.04 -12.63 -1.88
CA HIS A 325 4.23 -12.17 -3.01
C HIS A 325 5.00 -11.21 -3.91
N VAL A 326 5.56 -10.12 -3.36
CA VAL A 326 6.22 -9.09 -4.19
C VAL A 326 7.54 -9.61 -4.75
N ARG A 327 8.37 -10.26 -3.93
CA ARG A 327 9.63 -10.87 -4.40
C ARG A 327 9.39 -12.24 -5.04
N GLY A 328 8.73 -13.16 -4.32
CA GLY A 328 8.62 -14.56 -4.72
C GLY A 328 7.69 -14.81 -5.92
N GLN A 329 6.54 -14.14 -5.95
CA GLN A 329 5.51 -14.32 -6.99
C GLN A 329 5.42 -13.15 -7.98
N ARG A 330 6.15 -12.06 -7.74
CA ARG A 330 6.05 -10.81 -8.51
C ARG A 330 4.61 -10.28 -8.55
N GLN A 331 3.90 -10.37 -7.44
CA GLN A 331 2.53 -9.94 -7.27
C GLN A 331 2.47 -8.68 -6.40
N ALA A 332 1.78 -7.65 -6.87
CA ALA A 332 1.52 -6.45 -6.07
C ALA A 332 0.47 -6.74 -4.99
N LEU A 333 0.56 -6.01 -3.88
CA LEU A 333 -0.31 -6.18 -2.72
C LEU A 333 -1.11 -4.91 -2.44
N LEU A 334 -2.31 -5.06 -1.88
CA LEU A 334 -3.10 -3.96 -1.33
C LEU A 334 -2.67 -3.72 0.11
N SER A 335 -2.53 -2.47 0.53
CA SER A 335 -2.25 -2.14 1.92
C SER A 335 -2.92 -0.83 2.30
N ASN A 336 -3.56 -0.81 3.47
CA ASN A 336 -3.83 0.44 4.15
C ASN A 336 -2.59 0.87 4.94
N MET A 337 -1.83 1.82 4.39
CA MET A 337 -0.59 2.32 4.99
C MET A 337 -0.82 3.44 6.02
N ARG A 338 -2.09 3.75 6.32
CA ARG A 338 -2.55 4.81 7.22
C ARG A 338 -2.03 6.21 6.82
N ALA A 339 -2.35 7.17 7.69
CA ALA A 339 -2.00 8.59 7.67
C ALA A 339 -0.72 9.02 6.96
N PHE A 340 -0.75 10.24 6.42
CA PHE A 340 0.41 10.92 5.86
C PHE A 340 1.08 11.86 6.89
N PRO A 341 2.42 11.94 6.91
CA PRO A 341 3.12 12.95 7.70
C PRO A 341 2.80 14.38 7.22
N PRO A 342 2.89 15.40 8.09
CA PRO A 342 3.23 15.30 9.51
C PRO A 342 2.02 15.16 10.45
N ASN A 343 0.80 15.36 9.96
CA ASN A 343 -0.38 15.60 10.80
C ASN A 343 -1.43 14.48 10.77
N GLY A 344 -1.16 13.39 10.05
CA GLY A 344 -2.13 12.32 9.91
C GLY A 344 -2.39 11.58 11.23
N THR A 345 -3.61 11.06 11.38
CA THR A 345 -4.07 10.35 12.59
C THR A 345 -4.03 8.83 12.41
N PRO A 346 -3.95 8.04 13.50
CA PRO A 346 -3.92 6.58 13.37
C PRO A 346 -5.20 6.00 12.78
N ASN A 347 -6.31 6.74 12.79
CA ASN A 347 -7.62 6.29 12.30
C ASN A 347 -7.80 6.50 10.79
N GLU A 348 -6.88 7.20 10.12
CA GLU A 348 -6.96 7.41 8.69
C GLU A 348 -6.76 6.10 7.93
N VAL A 349 -7.59 5.92 6.90
CA VAL A 349 -7.54 4.79 5.99
C VAL A 349 -7.03 5.30 4.64
N TRP A 350 -5.80 4.90 4.31
CA TRP A 350 -5.15 5.24 3.05
C TRP A 350 -4.69 3.97 2.36
N ASN A 351 -5.51 3.48 1.45
CA ASN A 351 -5.21 2.29 0.67
C ASN A 351 -4.27 2.62 -0.49
N GLN A 352 -3.23 1.81 -0.66
CA GLN A 352 -2.29 1.88 -1.77
C GLN A 352 -1.94 0.49 -2.28
N GLY A 353 -1.43 0.43 -3.51
CA GLY A 353 -0.80 -0.75 -4.08
C GLY A 353 0.70 -0.76 -3.83
N ILE A 354 1.20 -1.79 -3.15
CA ILE A 354 2.63 -2.08 -2.96
C ILE A 354 3.15 -2.76 -4.22
N GLY A 355 4.09 -2.08 -4.90
CA GLY A 355 4.67 -2.57 -6.16
C GLY A 355 6.12 -3.02 -6.05
N LYS A 356 6.88 -2.50 -5.08
CA LYS A 356 8.30 -2.83 -4.89
C LYS A 356 8.68 -2.80 -3.41
N VAL A 357 9.58 -3.71 -3.04
CA VAL A 357 10.12 -3.83 -1.69
C VAL A 357 11.63 -4.00 -1.77
N THR A 358 12.37 -3.23 -0.98
CA THR A 358 13.83 -3.39 -0.81
C THR A 358 14.12 -3.70 0.65
N THR A 359 14.70 -4.87 0.93
CA THR A 359 15.03 -5.31 2.28
C THR A 359 16.55 -5.43 2.45
N THR A 360 17.10 -4.72 3.43
CA THR A 360 18.50 -4.86 3.85
C THR A 360 18.57 -5.69 5.13
N TYR A 361 19.44 -6.70 5.14
CA TYR A 361 19.53 -7.66 6.24
C TYR A 361 20.76 -7.40 7.13
N TYR A 362 20.55 -7.54 8.44
CA TYR A 362 21.59 -7.44 9.45
C TYR A 362 21.49 -8.62 10.42
N ALA A 363 22.60 -9.26 10.74
CA ALA A 363 22.65 -10.27 11.79
C ALA A 363 22.33 -9.63 13.16
N GLN A 364 21.66 -10.39 14.03
CA GLN A 364 21.45 -9.98 15.41
C GLN A 364 22.50 -10.58 16.35
N PRO A 365 23.34 -9.75 16.98
CA PRO A 365 24.34 -10.23 17.92
C PRO A 365 23.73 -11.08 19.04
N GLY A 366 24.28 -12.28 19.26
CA GLY A 366 23.88 -13.17 20.36
C GLY A 366 22.53 -13.89 20.20
N LYS A 367 21.86 -13.78 19.05
CA LYS A 367 20.54 -14.40 18.79
C LYS A 367 20.56 -15.56 17.79
N GLY A 368 21.74 -15.94 17.31
CA GLY A 368 21.92 -16.96 16.28
C GLY A 368 21.76 -16.42 14.85
N GLU A 369 22.21 -17.19 13.88
CA GLU A 369 22.39 -16.72 12.49
C GLU A 369 21.07 -16.53 11.72
N ARG A 370 19.99 -17.17 12.18
CA ARG A 370 18.64 -17.05 11.61
C ARG A 370 17.85 -15.86 12.16
N SER A 371 18.35 -15.22 13.20
CA SER A 371 17.73 -14.04 13.81
C SER A 371 18.34 -12.79 13.17
N VAL A 372 17.51 -12.00 12.49
CA VAL A 372 17.95 -10.84 11.72
C VAL A 372 17.15 -9.60 12.05
N ARG A 373 17.83 -8.46 11.95
CA ARG A 373 17.20 -7.13 11.89
C ARG A 373 17.11 -6.74 10.42
N LEU A 374 15.95 -6.26 10.01
CA LEU A 374 15.62 -5.90 8.65
C LEU A 374 15.30 -4.41 8.58
N VAL A 375 15.82 -3.75 7.55
CA VAL A 375 15.35 -2.44 7.11
C VAL A 375 14.61 -2.66 5.80
N VAL A 376 13.31 -2.39 5.78
CA VAL A 376 12.39 -2.70 4.69
C VAL A 376 11.80 -1.42 4.14
N GLU A 377 12.20 -1.07 2.92
CA GLU A 377 11.63 0.03 2.16
C GLU A 377 10.52 -0.51 1.26
N VAL A 378 9.31 0.01 1.42
CA VAL A 378 8.10 -0.35 0.68
C VAL A 378 7.71 0.82 -0.21
N GLU A 379 7.78 0.62 -1.53
CA GLU A 379 7.34 1.58 -2.53
C GLU A 379 5.90 1.25 -2.96
N THR A 380 5.03 2.25 -2.81
CA THR A 380 3.61 2.17 -3.18
C THR A 380 3.25 3.23 -4.21
N ASN A 381 2.16 3.02 -4.94
CA ASN A 381 1.61 4.07 -5.79
C ASN A 381 1.15 5.27 -4.94
N THR A 382 1.09 6.45 -5.54
CA THR A 382 0.53 7.64 -4.88
C THR A 382 -0.98 7.69 -5.08
N GLY A 383 -1.67 8.07 -4.01
CA GLY A 383 -3.11 8.34 -3.98
C GLY A 383 -3.43 9.84 -4.10
N SER A 384 -2.44 10.70 -4.31
CA SER A 384 -2.61 12.17 -4.38
C SER A 384 -2.27 12.74 -5.76
N ASN A 385 -2.25 11.90 -6.80
CA ASN A 385 -1.78 12.30 -8.13
C ASN A 385 -2.94 12.70 -9.05
N LEU A 386 -3.38 13.95 -8.96
CA LEU A 386 -4.34 14.53 -9.89
C LEU A 386 -3.60 15.21 -11.06
N ASN A 387 -3.98 14.90 -12.29
CA ASN A 387 -3.39 15.39 -13.54
C ASN A 387 -1.87 15.23 -13.62
N GLU A 388 -1.34 14.10 -13.12
CA GLU A 388 0.11 13.81 -13.09
C GLU A 388 0.94 14.85 -12.31
N SER A 389 0.32 15.64 -11.42
CA SER A 389 0.97 16.74 -10.70
C SER A 389 1.90 16.29 -9.57
N ASP A 390 1.69 15.10 -9.01
CA ASP A 390 2.54 14.51 -7.99
C ASP A 390 2.70 13.01 -8.26
N PRO A 391 3.56 12.61 -9.23
CA PRO A 391 3.72 11.21 -9.58
C PRO A 391 4.64 10.46 -8.60
N LYS A 392 5.12 11.12 -7.53
CA LYS A 392 6.11 10.53 -6.61
C LYS A 392 5.47 9.32 -5.90
N PRO A 393 6.09 8.14 -5.92
CA PRO A 393 5.61 7.01 -5.13
C PRO A 393 5.69 7.35 -3.64
N ARG A 394 4.74 6.83 -2.85
CA ARG A 394 4.83 6.88 -1.40
C ARG A 394 5.80 5.80 -0.93
N VAL A 395 6.80 6.19 -0.13
CA VAL A 395 7.85 5.29 0.36
C VAL A 395 7.77 5.15 1.87
N ALA A 396 7.37 3.97 2.36
CA ALA A 396 7.36 3.65 3.78
C ALA A 396 8.60 2.82 4.14
N ILE A 397 9.25 3.15 5.26
CA ILE A 397 10.41 2.40 5.75
C ILE A 397 10.04 1.76 7.08
N TYR A 398 10.02 0.44 7.13
CA TYR A 398 9.81 -0.34 8.33
C TYR A 398 11.12 -0.96 8.79
N GLU A 399 11.28 -1.05 10.10
CA GLU A 399 12.42 -1.71 10.70
C GLU A 399 11.90 -2.73 11.72
N TYR A 400 12.26 -4.00 11.56
CA TYR A 400 11.86 -5.04 12.49
C TYR A 400 12.88 -6.17 12.59
N THR A 401 12.74 -6.96 13.64
CA THR A 401 13.54 -8.14 13.89
C THR A 401 12.71 -9.39 13.72
N LEU A 402 13.26 -10.41 13.06
CA LEU A 402 12.56 -11.65 12.72
C LEU A 402 13.48 -12.85 12.87
N VAL A 403 12.86 -14.03 12.99
CA VAL A 403 13.53 -15.32 13.00
C VAL A 403 13.11 -16.13 11.78
N TYR A 404 14.07 -16.64 11.03
CA TYR A 404 13.82 -17.56 9.92
C TYR A 404 13.88 -19.03 10.38
N GLY A 405 13.07 -19.88 9.76
CA GLY A 405 13.11 -21.34 9.85
C GLY A 405 14.35 -21.94 9.18
N LEU A 406 14.50 -23.26 9.30
CA LEU A 406 15.57 -24.00 8.60
C LEU A 406 15.28 -24.16 7.10
N ASP A 407 14.04 -24.02 6.70
CA ASP A 407 13.54 -23.99 5.33
C ASP A 407 13.71 -22.63 4.64
N GLY A 408 14.23 -21.63 5.36
CA GLY A 408 14.44 -20.28 4.86
C GLY A 408 13.16 -19.45 4.73
N GLU A 409 12.05 -19.95 5.29
CA GLU A 409 10.81 -19.18 5.50
C GLU A 409 10.87 -18.45 6.85
N ILE A 410 9.97 -17.50 7.07
CA ILE A 410 9.84 -16.81 8.36
C ILE A 410 9.16 -17.75 9.36
N ASP A 411 9.76 -17.93 10.54
CA ASP A 411 9.21 -18.78 11.60
C ASP A 411 8.13 -18.02 12.39
N GLN A 412 6.87 -18.17 11.97
CA GLN A 412 5.74 -17.50 12.61
C GLN A 412 5.47 -17.97 14.04
N SER A 413 5.95 -19.16 14.42
CA SER A 413 5.84 -19.65 15.80
C SER A 413 6.68 -18.80 16.77
N LYS A 414 7.61 -17.99 16.24
CA LYS A 414 8.50 -17.09 16.98
C LYS A 414 8.05 -15.64 16.94
N ALA A 415 6.78 -15.37 16.63
CA ALA A 415 6.25 -14.00 16.59
C ALA A 415 6.51 -13.19 17.88
N TYR A 416 6.49 -13.84 19.04
CA TYR A 416 6.80 -13.20 20.34
C TYR A 416 8.29 -12.93 20.58
N GLN A 417 9.18 -13.36 19.68
CA GLN A 417 10.61 -13.08 19.70
C GLN A 417 11.01 -12.00 18.68
N CYS A 418 10.02 -11.51 17.93
CA CYS A 418 10.17 -10.46 16.94
C CYS A 418 9.92 -9.10 17.63
N ASP A 419 10.39 -8.03 17.00
CA ASP A 419 10.29 -6.66 17.51
C ASP A 419 10.11 -5.74 16.30
N TRP A 420 9.04 -4.95 16.26
CA TRP A 420 8.85 -3.91 15.27
C TRP A 420 9.47 -2.60 15.77
N VAL A 421 10.73 -2.42 15.39
CA VAL A 421 11.62 -1.40 15.95
C VAL A 421 11.23 0.02 15.56
N ALA A 422 10.85 0.26 14.30
CA ALA A 422 10.57 1.61 13.82
C ALA A 422 9.69 1.69 12.56
N VAL A 423 9.11 2.87 12.36
CA VAL A 423 8.52 3.35 11.09
C VAL A 423 9.13 4.71 10.71
N ARG A 424 9.45 4.89 9.43
CA ARG A 424 10.05 6.13 8.85
C ARG A 424 9.57 6.34 7.41
N GLY A 425 10.07 7.39 6.76
CA GLY A 425 9.70 7.76 5.40
C GLY A 425 8.36 8.49 5.36
N ASP A 426 7.50 8.12 4.42
CA ASP A 426 6.16 8.67 4.24
C ASP A 426 5.10 7.91 5.08
N ALA A 427 5.52 7.09 6.05
CA ALA A 427 4.66 6.39 6.99
C ALA A 427 4.86 6.90 8.42
N MET A 428 3.75 7.07 9.14
CA MET A 428 3.74 7.46 10.56
C MET A 428 3.45 6.28 11.51
N TYR A 429 2.92 5.19 10.96
CA TYR A 429 2.31 4.08 11.69
C TYR A 429 2.64 2.74 11.01
N ALA A 430 2.47 1.63 11.74
CA ALA A 430 2.35 0.32 11.11
C ALA A 430 1.14 0.33 10.16
N PRO A 431 1.21 -0.35 8.99
CA PRO A 431 0.06 -0.47 8.11
C PRO A 431 -1.08 -1.14 8.88
N LEU A 432 -2.34 -0.82 8.58
CA LEU A 432 -3.48 -1.54 9.16
C LEU A 432 -3.53 -2.98 8.64
N ASN A 433 -3.19 -3.17 7.37
CA ASN A 433 -3.21 -4.48 6.72
C ASN A 433 -2.25 -4.55 5.52
N VAL A 434 -1.89 -5.76 5.12
CA VAL A 434 -1.22 -6.08 3.85
C VAL A 434 -1.91 -7.30 3.27
N LEU A 435 -2.63 -7.09 2.16
CA LEU A 435 -3.61 -8.01 1.59
C LEU A 435 -3.25 -8.40 0.15
N GLU A 436 -3.60 -9.62 -0.21
CA GLU A 436 -3.68 -10.03 -1.61
C GLU A 436 -5.08 -9.71 -2.16
N LEU A 437 -5.13 -9.35 -3.45
CA LEU A 437 -6.39 -9.20 -4.15
C LEU A 437 -6.93 -10.55 -4.62
N ALA A 438 -8.24 -10.72 -4.56
CA ALA A 438 -8.89 -11.92 -5.05
C ALA A 438 -8.79 -12.01 -6.58
N ASN A 439 -8.56 -13.22 -7.10
CA ASN A 439 -8.58 -13.45 -8.55
C ASN A 439 -9.98 -13.28 -9.17
N ASP A 440 -11.04 -13.41 -8.37
CA ASP A 440 -12.44 -13.28 -8.80
C ASP A 440 -13.00 -11.91 -8.41
N THR A 441 -12.51 -10.85 -9.04
CA THR A 441 -12.96 -9.49 -8.74
C THR A 441 -14.34 -9.20 -9.30
N ARG A 442 -15.10 -8.41 -8.53
CA ARG A 442 -16.42 -7.91 -8.88
C ARG A 442 -16.37 -6.38 -8.90
N TRP A 443 -16.53 -5.82 -10.10
CA TRP A 443 -16.58 -4.38 -10.31
C TRP A 443 -17.99 -3.87 -10.04
N GLN A 444 -18.30 -3.71 -8.76
CA GLN A 444 -19.60 -3.26 -8.26
C GLN A 444 -19.37 -2.30 -7.11
N GLY A 445 -19.31 -1.01 -7.44
CA GLY A 445 -19.15 0.09 -6.48
C GLY A 445 -20.41 0.31 -5.64
N HIS A 446 -20.38 1.35 -4.82
CA HIS A 446 -21.55 1.74 -4.03
C HIS A 446 -22.60 2.42 -4.91
N ASN A 447 -22.18 3.19 -5.91
CA ASN A 447 -23.03 3.88 -6.85
C ASN A 447 -23.63 2.92 -7.89
N PRO A 448 -24.94 2.61 -7.81
CA PRO A 448 -25.55 1.59 -8.65
C PRO A 448 -25.68 2.01 -10.12
N PHE A 449 -25.47 3.30 -10.43
CA PHE A 449 -25.53 3.83 -11.79
C PHE A 449 -24.18 3.74 -12.51
N VAL A 450 -23.07 3.60 -11.77
CA VAL A 450 -21.76 3.33 -12.34
C VAL A 450 -21.67 1.84 -12.63
N THR A 451 -21.45 1.46 -13.90
CA THR A 451 -21.42 0.06 -14.31
C THR A 451 -20.13 -0.27 -15.05
N GLU A 452 -19.63 -1.48 -14.83
CA GLU A 452 -18.43 -1.99 -15.51
C GLU A 452 -18.57 -1.93 -17.03
N ALA A 453 -19.74 -2.27 -17.55
CA ALA A 453 -20.02 -2.25 -19.00
C ALA A 453 -19.82 -0.84 -19.59
N ASN A 454 -20.32 0.20 -18.92
CA ASN A 454 -20.18 1.57 -19.39
C ASN A 454 -18.73 2.05 -19.31
N ILE A 455 -18.00 1.77 -18.22
CA ILE A 455 -16.59 2.16 -18.11
C ILE A 455 -15.75 1.44 -19.17
N ARG A 456 -15.93 0.12 -19.34
CA ARG A 456 -15.23 -0.64 -20.38
C ARG A 456 -15.52 -0.09 -21.76
N ALA A 457 -16.72 0.43 -22.04
CA ALA A 457 -17.06 1.04 -23.33
C ALA A 457 -16.19 2.27 -23.67
N ILE A 458 -15.63 2.96 -22.67
CA ILE A 458 -14.83 4.18 -22.85
C ILE A 458 -13.35 3.99 -22.45
N ASP A 459 -12.93 2.79 -22.05
CA ASP A 459 -11.54 2.49 -21.67
C ASP A 459 -10.84 1.59 -22.70
N LEU A 460 -10.04 2.19 -23.57
CA LEU A 460 -9.31 1.48 -24.63
C LEU A 460 -8.32 0.43 -24.10
N ALA A 461 -7.81 0.57 -22.87
CA ALA A 461 -6.85 -0.37 -22.29
C ALA A 461 -7.51 -1.60 -21.66
N ASN A 462 -8.81 -1.49 -21.31
CA ASN A 462 -9.54 -2.52 -20.56
C ASN A 462 -10.88 -2.91 -21.20
N GLY A 463 -11.12 -2.66 -22.50
CA GLY A 463 -12.29 -3.20 -23.23
C GLY A 463 -12.96 -2.31 -24.27
N GLY A 464 -12.53 -1.06 -24.43
CA GLY A 464 -13.22 0.00 -25.18
C GLY A 464 -13.00 0.03 -26.68
N GLY A 465 -12.11 -0.82 -27.22
CA GLY A 465 -11.84 -0.88 -28.66
C GLY A 465 -12.98 -1.43 -29.51
N MET A 466 -14.04 -1.99 -28.90
CA MET A 466 -15.09 -2.72 -29.61
C MET A 466 -16.35 -1.88 -29.92
N ILE A 467 -16.50 -0.69 -29.32
CA ILE A 467 -17.70 0.14 -29.47
C ILE A 467 -17.33 1.43 -30.21
N GLY A 468 -17.59 1.47 -31.52
CA GLY A 468 -17.28 2.63 -32.38
C GLY A 468 -17.97 3.95 -31.98
N ARG A 469 -18.91 3.93 -31.03
CA ARG A 469 -19.63 5.10 -30.51
C ARG A 469 -18.70 6.19 -29.97
N PHE A 470 -17.56 5.83 -29.37
CA PHE A 470 -16.65 6.77 -28.72
C PHE A 470 -15.33 6.98 -29.48
N ALA A 471 -15.28 6.63 -30.77
CA ALA A 471 -14.11 6.85 -31.61
C ALA A 471 -13.99 8.30 -32.15
N GLY A 472 -15.08 9.07 -32.12
CA GLY A 472 -15.18 10.42 -32.71
C GLY A 472 -14.79 11.56 -31.76
N SER A 473 -15.25 12.77 -32.08
CA SER A 473 -15.09 13.94 -31.21
C SER A 473 -15.96 13.84 -29.95
N PRO A 474 -15.49 14.36 -28.80
CA PRO A 474 -16.28 14.37 -27.59
C PRO A 474 -17.52 15.26 -27.73
N PRO A 475 -18.63 14.96 -27.02
CA PRO A 475 -19.78 15.84 -26.96
C PRO A 475 -19.41 17.15 -26.22
N GLN A 476 -20.20 18.19 -26.45
CA GLN A 476 -20.14 19.38 -25.60
C GLN A 476 -20.84 19.08 -24.28
N PHE A 477 -20.06 18.99 -23.21
CA PHE A 477 -20.59 18.81 -21.87
C PHE A 477 -21.27 20.09 -21.37
N ARG A 478 -22.39 19.90 -20.70
CA ARG A 478 -23.17 20.96 -20.05
C ARG A 478 -22.86 20.98 -18.55
N PRO A 479 -22.85 22.16 -17.92
CA PRO A 479 -22.69 22.25 -16.47
C PRO A 479 -23.89 21.63 -15.76
N VAL A 480 -23.70 21.27 -14.50
CA VAL A 480 -24.72 20.68 -13.61
C VAL A 480 -26.03 21.45 -13.68
N SER A 481 -25.96 22.77 -13.50
CA SER A 481 -27.13 23.67 -13.52
C SER A 481 -27.99 23.56 -14.78
N THR A 482 -27.38 23.22 -15.92
CA THR A 482 -28.09 23.05 -17.20
C THR A 482 -28.46 21.60 -17.47
N PHE A 483 -27.60 20.65 -17.08
CA PHE A 483 -27.80 19.23 -17.33
C PHE A 483 -28.88 18.61 -16.44
N GLU A 484 -28.91 19.01 -15.17
CA GLU A 484 -29.85 18.51 -14.16
C GLU A 484 -31.14 19.34 -14.09
N ALA A 485 -31.21 20.49 -14.77
CA ALA A 485 -32.42 21.29 -14.87
C ALA A 485 -33.60 20.45 -15.40
N GLY A 486 -34.64 20.31 -14.56
CA GLY A 486 -35.84 19.55 -14.88
C GLY A 486 -35.72 18.03 -14.75
N ARG A 487 -34.57 17.50 -14.29
CA ARG A 487 -34.45 16.10 -13.87
C ARG A 487 -35.03 15.93 -12.47
N ALA A 488 -35.65 14.77 -12.22
CA ALA A 488 -36.15 14.46 -10.88
C ALA A 488 -34.96 14.32 -9.90
N PRO A 489 -35.02 14.92 -8.71
CA PRO A 489 -33.95 14.78 -7.72
C PRO A 489 -33.81 13.30 -7.32
N VAL A 490 -32.57 12.82 -7.29
CA VAL A 490 -32.26 11.51 -6.70
C VAL A 490 -32.29 11.69 -5.19
N PHE A 491 -33.41 11.35 -4.55
CA PHE A 491 -33.48 11.38 -3.10
C PHE A 491 -32.56 10.29 -2.53
N GLY A 492 -31.65 10.66 -1.60
CA GLY A 492 -30.73 9.78 -0.86
C GLY A 492 -31.42 8.81 0.11
N GLY A 493 -32.59 8.30 -0.28
CA GLY A 493 -33.52 7.53 0.52
C GLY A 493 -34.28 6.49 -0.29
N LEU A 494 -33.64 5.85 -1.28
CA LEU A 494 -34.09 4.49 -1.65
C LEU A 494 -33.60 3.56 -0.55
N GLY A 495 -34.50 3.34 0.41
CA GLY A 495 -34.29 2.51 1.58
C GLY A 495 -33.72 1.14 1.22
N SER A 496 -33.01 0.58 2.20
CA SER A 496 -32.96 -0.87 2.35
C SER A 496 -34.39 -1.42 2.33
N GLY A 497 -34.81 -2.09 1.25
CA GLY A 497 -36.09 -2.79 1.19
C GLY A 497 -36.75 -2.86 -0.19
N ASP A 498 -36.62 -4.04 -0.80
CA ASP A 498 -37.54 -4.69 -1.74
C ASP A 498 -37.84 -4.02 -3.10
N GLY A 499 -37.31 -4.60 -4.19
CA GLY A 499 -37.95 -4.37 -5.49
C GLY A 499 -37.22 -4.69 -6.80
N LEU A 500 -36.00 -5.22 -6.83
CA LEU A 500 -35.41 -5.76 -8.07
C LEU A 500 -35.32 -7.29 -7.97
N PRO A 501 -36.11 -8.06 -8.74
CA PRO A 501 -36.04 -9.51 -8.72
C PRO A 501 -34.69 -9.94 -9.31
N GLY A 502 -33.78 -10.41 -8.45
CA GLY A 502 -32.49 -10.99 -8.86
C GLY A 502 -31.24 -10.25 -8.36
N ALA A 503 -31.36 -9.11 -7.68
CA ALA A 503 -30.21 -8.47 -7.03
C ALA A 503 -29.97 -9.11 -5.65
N PRO A 504 -28.85 -9.83 -5.40
CA PRO A 504 -28.53 -10.32 -4.07
C PRO A 504 -28.31 -9.11 -3.14
N THR A 505 -29.17 -8.99 -2.13
CA THR A 505 -29.02 -8.01 -1.06
C THR A 505 -27.64 -8.17 -0.40
N PRO A 506 -26.78 -7.13 -0.37
CA PRO A 506 -25.58 -7.19 0.43
C PRO A 506 -26.01 -7.27 1.89
N ARG A 507 -25.75 -8.41 2.54
CA ARG A 507 -25.90 -8.53 3.99
C ARG A 507 -25.01 -7.45 4.61
N ARG A 508 -25.61 -6.38 5.12
CA ARG A 508 -24.98 -5.50 6.11
C ARG A 508 -24.71 -6.35 7.34
N GLY A 509 -23.59 -7.08 7.30
CA GLY A 509 -23.07 -7.83 8.42
C GLY A 509 -22.68 -6.88 9.53
N VAL A 510 -22.92 -7.32 10.77
CA VAL A 510 -22.60 -6.65 12.04
C VAL A 510 -21.14 -6.14 12.13
N LEU A 511 -20.25 -6.56 11.23
CA LEU A 511 -18.86 -6.11 11.09
C LEU A 511 -18.69 -4.66 10.61
N SER A 512 -19.68 -4.02 9.98
CA SER A 512 -19.55 -2.60 9.58
C SER A 512 -19.50 -1.64 10.77
N ARG A 513 -19.85 -2.10 11.98
CA ARG A 513 -19.72 -1.33 13.24
C ARG A 513 -18.36 -1.47 13.92
N LEU A 514 -17.47 -2.32 13.41
CA LEU A 514 -16.13 -2.54 13.98
C LEU A 514 -15.05 -1.63 13.37
N PHE A 515 -15.36 -0.88 12.31
CA PHE A 515 -14.43 0.08 11.68
C PHE A 515 -14.86 1.55 11.85
N SER A 516 -15.86 1.80 12.71
CA SER A 516 -16.29 3.15 13.09
C SER A 516 -16.38 3.26 14.62
N ARG A 517 -15.24 2.99 15.28
CA ARG A 517 -14.92 3.48 16.64
C ARG A 517 -13.44 3.71 16.76
#